data_AF-A0A6H1ZX97-F1
#
_entry.id   AF-A0A6H1ZX97-F1
#
_cell.length_a   1.000
_cell.length_b   1.000
_cell.length_c   1.000
_cell.angle_alpha   90.00
_cell.angle_beta   90.00
_cell.angle_gamma   90.00
#
_symmetry.space_group_name_H-M   'P 1'
#
loop_
_entity.id
_entity.type
_entity.pdbx_description
1 polymer ?
#
loop_
_entity_poly.entity_id
_entity_poly.type
_entity_poly.pdbx_seq_one_letter_code
_entity_poly.pdbx_strand_id
1 'polypeptide(L)'
;MVKAAERWAKKQIERARVAGPEYEEGVKAPERDPIKAAIAANEKRVANLQRSITDRTWEKTMGKLTMADWQEPTLAKGVARFPAGVEAAEKKITNFVTKFRPLLDGIQSRVRAMPQATDAQREARVLENLRSLKKAKGAWR
;
A
#
# COMPACT_ATOMS: atom_id res chain seq x y z
N MET A 1 -28.54 -16.72 -26.20
CA MET A 1 -27.21 -17.39 -26.29
C MET A 1 -26.18 -16.53 -25.56
N VAL A 2 -25.46 -17.10 -24.59
CA VAL A 2 -24.33 -16.44 -23.92
C VAL A 2 -23.19 -16.28 -24.94
N LYS A 3 -22.49 -15.13 -24.93
CA LYS A 3 -21.38 -14.89 -25.86
C LYS A 3 -20.23 -15.87 -25.57
N ALA A 4 -19.52 -16.33 -26.59
CA ALA A 4 -18.23 -16.99 -26.42
C ALA A 4 -17.26 -16.09 -25.63
N ALA A 5 -16.38 -16.70 -24.84
CA ALA A 5 -15.50 -15.99 -23.89
C ALA A 5 -14.60 -14.96 -24.60
N GLU A 6 -14.02 -15.34 -25.73
CA GLU A 6 -13.14 -14.50 -26.55
C GLU A 6 -13.91 -13.30 -27.11
N ARG A 7 -15.13 -13.54 -27.59
CA ARG A 7 -16.00 -12.47 -28.10
C ARG A 7 -16.40 -11.50 -26.98
N TRP A 8 -16.63 -12.01 -25.77
CA TRP A 8 -16.91 -11.17 -24.62
C TRP A 8 -15.69 -10.32 -24.25
N ALA A 9 -14.52 -10.95 -24.06
CA ALA A 9 -13.28 -10.28 -23.67
C ALA A 9 -12.91 -9.18 -24.68
N LYS A 10 -12.97 -9.48 -25.98
CA LYS A 10 -12.74 -8.51 -27.05
C LYS A 10 -13.67 -7.30 -26.93
N LYS A 11 -14.99 -7.54 -26.81
CA LYS A 11 -15.97 -6.46 -26.64
C LYS A 11 -15.66 -5.61 -25.40
N GLN A 12 -15.31 -6.23 -24.28
CA GLN A 12 -15.02 -5.51 -23.05
C GLN A 12 -13.79 -4.62 -23.19
N ILE A 13 -12.71 -5.12 -23.79
CA ILE A 13 -11.47 -4.35 -24.01
C ILE A 13 -11.74 -3.18 -24.96
N GLU A 14 -12.45 -3.41 -26.07
CA GLU A 14 -12.79 -2.36 -27.03
C GLU A 14 -13.61 -1.24 -26.38
N ARG A 15 -14.61 -1.60 -25.56
CA ARG A 15 -15.44 -0.59 -24.87
C ARG A 15 -14.67 0.16 -23.79
N ALA A 16 -13.81 -0.52 -23.02
CA ALA A 16 -12.99 0.13 -22.01
C ALA A 16 -12.02 1.17 -22.60
N ARG A 17 -11.48 0.92 -23.80
CA ARG A 17 -10.61 1.88 -24.50
C ARG A 17 -11.35 3.17 -24.88
N VAL A 18 -12.59 3.04 -25.33
CA VAL A 18 -13.41 4.19 -25.75
C VAL A 18 -13.92 4.98 -24.53
N ALA A 19 -14.20 4.30 -23.42
CA ALA A 19 -14.77 4.91 -22.21
C ALA A 19 -13.78 5.74 -21.37
N GLY A 20 -12.55 5.97 -21.83
CA GLY A 20 -11.54 6.74 -21.09
C GLY A 20 -12.01 8.14 -20.66
N PRO A 21 -12.58 8.96 -21.56
CA PRO A 21 -13.10 10.29 -21.21
C PRO A 21 -14.28 10.24 -20.22
N GLU A 22 -15.23 9.31 -20.42
CA GLU A 22 -16.37 9.11 -19.50
C GLU A 22 -15.90 8.70 -18.10
N TYR A 23 -14.86 7.86 -18.03
CA TYR A 23 -14.23 7.49 -16.76
C TYR A 23 -13.62 8.72 -16.05
N GLU A 24 -12.90 9.58 -16.78
CA GLU A 24 -12.32 10.80 -16.22
C GLU A 24 -13.41 11.77 -15.71
N GLU A 25 -14.49 11.95 -16.48
CA GLU A 25 -15.65 12.76 -16.08
C GLU A 25 -16.28 12.23 -14.79
N GLY A 26 -16.55 10.93 -14.70
CA GLY A 26 -17.12 10.30 -13.51
C GLY A 26 -16.23 10.42 -12.27
N VAL A 27 -14.89 10.47 -12.44
CA VAL A 27 -13.96 10.73 -11.33
C VAL A 27 -14.03 12.20 -10.89
N LYS A 28 -14.19 13.15 -11.81
CA LYS A 28 -14.28 14.58 -11.50
C LYS A 28 -15.64 14.99 -10.92
N ALA A 29 -16.71 14.27 -11.27
CA ALA A 29 -18.07 14.56 -10.85
C ALA A 29 -18.74 13.31 -10.24
N PRO A 30 -18.28 12.82 -9.07
CA PRO A 30 -18.90 11.67 -8.44
C PRO A 30 -20.31 12.03 -7.92
N GLU A 31 -21.25 11.11 -8.05
CA GLU A 31 -22.64 11.27 -7.58
C GLU A 31 -22.73 11.59 -6.08
N ARG A 32 -21.79 11.06 -5.29
CA ARG A 32 -21.64 11.32 -3.86
C ARG A 32 -20.18 11.28 -3.46
N ASP A 33 -19.84 11.96 -2.35
CA ASP A 33 -18.50 11.92 -1.78
C ASP A 33 -18.08 10.47 -1.45
N PRO A 34 -17.10 9.91 -2.20
CA PRO A 34 -16.71 8.52 -2.04
C PRO A 34 -16.03 8.25 -0.69
N ILE A 35 -15.42 9.26 -0.06
CA ILE A 35 -14.75 9.13 1.23
C ILE A 35 -15.79 9.01 2.34
N LYS A 36 -16.79 9.91 2.35
CA LYS A 36 -17.90 9.83 3.32
C LYS A 36 -18.68 8.54 3.17
N ALA A 37 -18.95 8.11 1.95
CA ALA A 37 -19.62 6.84 1.68
C ALA A 37 -18.81 5.64 2.19
N ALA A 38 -17.49 5.64 2.01
CA ALA A 38 -16.60 4.59 2.52
C ALA A 38 -16.56 4.55 4.06
N ILE A 39 -16.51 5.72 4.72
CA ILE A 39 -16.55 5.83 6.18
C ILE A 39 -17.87 5.28 6.73
N ALA A 40 -19.01 5.69 6.14
CA ALA A 40 -20.32 5.19 6.53
C ALA A 40 -20.46 3.66 6.36
N ALA A 41 -19.75 3.09 5.38
CA ALA A 41 -19.74 1.64 5.11
C ALA A 41 -18.70 0.85 5.93
N ASN A 42 -18.03 1.46 6.91
CA ASN A 42 -16.94 0.80 7.63
C ASN A 42 -17.38 -0.48 8.36
N GLU A 43 -18.57 -0.51 8.96
CA GLU A 43 -19.11 -1.71 9.61
C GLU A 43 -19.26 -2.88 8.63
N LYS A 44 -19.83 -2.61 7.44
CA LYS A 44 -19.94 -3.60 6.36
C LYS A 44 -18.55 -4.11 5.94
N ARG A 45 -17.56 -3.22 5.83
CA ARG A 45 -16.16 -3.61 5.51
C ARG A 45 -15.59 -4.55 6.59
N VAL A 46 -15.80 -4.24 7.87
CA VAL A 46 -15.32 -5.06 9.00
C VAL A 46 -15.98 -6.44 9.00
N ALA A 47 -17.32 -6.51 8.89
CA ALA A 47 -18.04 -7.77 8.85
C ALA A 47 -17.61 -8.67 7.68
N ASN A 48 -17.39 -8.08 6.50
CA ASN A 48 -16.90 -8.81 5.33
C ASN A 48 -15.48 -9.36 5.52
N LEU A 49 -14.59 -8.57 6.14
CA LEU A 49 -13.24 -9.01 6.44
C LEU A 49 -13.24 -10.16 7.44
N GLN A 50 -14.03 -10.06 8.52
CA GLN A 50 -14.18 -11.11 9.51
C GLN A 50 -14.70 -12.40 8.87
N ARG A 51 -15.72 -12.31 8.01
CA ARG A 51 -16.20 -13.45 7.24
C ARG A 51 -15.10 -14.09 6.41
N SER A 52 -14.32 -13.30 5.66
CA SER A 52 -13.21 -13.79 4.84
C SER A 52 -12.11 -14.50 5.66
N ILE A 53 -11.94 -14.11 6.93
CA ILE A 53 -11.02 -14.77 7.85
C ILE A 53 -11.62 -16.10 8.30
N THR A 54 -12.88 -16.09 8.76
CA THR A 54 -13.58 -17.28 9.25
C THR A 54 -13.72 -18.36 8.19
N ASP A 55 -14.09 -17.99 6.96
CA ASP A 55 -14.29 -18.94 5.86
C ASP A 55 -13.00 -19.27 5.08
N ARG A 56 -11.88 -18.66 5.48
CA ARG A 56 -10.54 -18.80 4.88
C ARG A 56 -10.51 -18.47 3.38
N THR A 57 -11.38 -17.58 2.91
CA THR A 57 -11.45 -17.18 1.49
C THR A 57 -10.10 -16.72 0.94
N TRP A 58 -9.36 -15.92 1.72
CA TRP A 58 -8.05 -15.43 1.30
C TRP A 58 -7.04 -16.59 1.14
N GLU A 59 -6.94 -17.48 2.12
CA GLU A 59 -6.00 -18.61 2.09
C GLU A 59 -6.32 -19.56 0.93
N LYS A 60 -7.61 -19.90 0.74
CA LYS A 60 -8.07 -20.73 -0.38
C LYS A 60 -7.76 -20.11 -1.74
N THR A 61 -7.76 -18.78 -1.83
CA THR A 61 -7.45 -18.08 -3.08
C THR A 61 -5.94 -18.05 -3.31
N MET A 62 -5.15 -17.73 -2.28
CA MET A 62 -3.69 -17.72 -2.37
C MET A 62 -3.12 -19.11 -2.68
N GLY A 63 -3.69 -20.17 -2.11
CA GLY A 63 -3.26 -21.55 -2.37
C GLY A 63 -3.50 -22.04 -3.81
N LYS A 64 -4.23 -21.28 -4.63
CA LYS A 64 -4.45 -21.59 -6.06
C LYS A 64 -3.44 -20.91 -6.98
N LEU A 65 -2.69 -19.93 -6.47
CA LEU A 65 -1.76 -19.14 -7.27
C LEU A 65 -0.39 -19.81 -7.34
N THR A 66 0.26 -19.70 -8.48
CA THR A 66 1.63 -20.11 -8.71
C THR A 66 2.57 -18.91 -8.71
N MET A 67 3.89 -19.18 -8.68
CA MET A 67 4.90 -18.13 -8.84
C MET A 67 4.78 -17.40 -10.19
N ALA A 68 4.41 -18.13 -11.25
CA ALA A 68 4.23 -17.56 -12.59
C ALA A 68 3.05 -16.58 -12.65
N ASP A 69 1.93 -16.92 -12.00
CA ASP A 69 0.74 -16.05 -11.91
C ASP A 69 1.05 -14.67 -11.29
N TRP A 70 2.08 -14.59 -10.46
CA TRP A 70 2.60 -13.33 -9.91
C TRP A 70 3.68 -12.70 -10.79
N GLN A 71 4.70 -13.47 -11.19
CA GLN A 71 5.90 -12.96 -11.81
C GLN A 71 5.62 -12.35 -13.19
N GLU A 72 4.84 -13.04 -14.03
CA GLU A 72 4.55 -12.61 -15.39
C GLU A 72 3.86 -11.23 -15.45
N PRO A 73 2.72 -10.98 -14.77
CA PRO A 73 2.08 -9.67 -14.82
C PRO A 73 2.91 -8.60 -14.10
N THR A 74 3.69 -8.96 -13.07
CA THR A 74 4.56 -8.03 -12.36
C THR A 74 5.68 -7.52 -13.26
N LEU A 75 6.33 -8.40 -14.03
CA LEU A 75 7.35 -8.01 -14.99
C LEU A 75 6.74 -7.23 -16.16
N ALA A 76 5.62 -7.70 -16.71
CA ALA A 76 5.01 -7.09 -17.88
C ALA A 76 4.41 -5.69 -17.63
N LYS A 77 3.87 -5.43 -16.43
CA LYS A 77 3.17 -4.16 -16.11
C LYS A 77 3.88 -3.36 -15.02
N GLY A 78 4.38 -4.04 -14.00
CA GLY A 78 4.93 -3.42 -12.80
C GLY A 78 6.21 -2.66 -13.06
N VAL A 79 7.15 -3.24 -13.83
CA VAL A 79 8.45 -2.62 -14.14
C VAL A 79 8.29 -1.24 -14.79
N ALA A 80 7.34 -1.10 -15.72
CA ALA A 80 7.06 0.17 -16.37
C ALA A 80 6.25 1.16 -15.50
N ARG A 81 5.29 0.66 -14.71
CA ARG A 81 4.37 1.52 -13.93
C ARG A 81 4.92 1.98 -12.59
N PHE A 82 5.84 1.21 -11.99
CA PHE A 82 6.34 1.46 -10.65
C PHE A 82 7.11 2.79 -10.54
N PRO A 83 8.11 3.10 -11.40
CA PRO A 83 8.84 4.37 -11.31
C PRO A 83 7.91 5.59 -11.46
N ALA A 84 7.05 5.60 -12.48
CA ALA A 84 6.09 6.69 -12.72
C ALA A 84 5.14 6.91 -11.54
N GLY A 85 4.67 5.82 -10.91
CA GLY A 85 3.85 5.90 -9.70
C GLY A 85 4.59 6.45 -8.49
N VAL A 86 5.89 6.13 -8.33
CA VAL A 86 6.75 6.67 -7.27
C VAL A 86 7.03 8.16 -7.48
N GLU A 87 7.34 8.56 -8.71
CA GLU A 87 7.54 9.98 -9.09
C GLU A 87 6.28 10.80 -8.82
N ALA A 88 5.10 10.32 -9.25
CA ALA A 88 3.83 10.98 -8.96
C ALA A 88 3.52 11.09 -7.46
N ALA A 89 4.15 10.25 -6.62
CA ALA A 89 4.00 10.25 -5.17
C ALA A 89 5.06 11.10 -4.43
N GLU A 90 5.93 11.83 -5.14
CA GLU A 90 7.02 12.62 -4.55
C GLU A 90 6.56 13.49 -3.38
N LYS A 91 5.46 14.24 -3.54
CA LYS A 91 4.91 15.10 -2.47
C LYS A 91 4.63 14.32 -1.18
N LYS A 92 4.13 13.10 -1.28
CA LYS A 92 3.84 12.24 -0.12
C LYS A 92 5.14 11.77 0.54
N ILE A 93 6.15 11.42 -0.26
CA ILE A 93 7.48 11.02 0.21
C ILE A 93 8.12 12.20 0.94
N THR A 94 8.17 13.37 0.33
CA THR A 94 8.72 14.60 0.91
C THR A 94 8.02 14.94 2.22
N ASN A 95 6.68 14.92 2.26
CA ASN A 95 5.93 15.18 3.49
C ASN A 95 6.29 14.21 4.63
N PHE A 96 6.42 12.92 4.32
CA PHE A 96 6.86 11.93 5.31
C PHE A 96 8.28 12.23 5.79
N VAL A 97 9.22 12.43 4.87
CA VAL A 97 10.64 12.67 5.19
C VAL A 97 10.79 13.94 6.02
N THR A 98 10.12 15.04 5.65
CA THR A 98 10.14 16.31 6.39
C THR A 98 9.71 16.13 7.84
N LYS A 99 8.67 15.34 8.11
CA LYS A 99 8.17 15.10 9.47
C LYS A 99 9.01 14.06 10.24
N PHE A 100 9.47 13.01 9.55
CA PHE A 100 10.16 11.89 10.20
C PHE A 100 11.65 12.15 10.43
N ARG A 101 12.32 12.86 9.52
CA ARG A 101 13.76 13.16 9.60
C ARG A 101 14.18 13.76 10.94
N PRO A 102 13.56 14.82 11.49
CA PRO A 102 13.98 15.38 12.78
C PRO A 102 13.83 14.38 13.94
N LEU A 103 12.82 13.49 13.90
CA LEU A 103 12.67 12.42 14.89
C LEU A 103 13.84 11.45 14.80
N LEU A 104 14.17 11.01 13.58
CA LEU A 104 15.29 10.10 13.33
C LEU A 104 16.62 10.73 13.73
N ASP A 105 16.86 11.99 13.38
CA ASP A 105 18.08 12.73 13.74
C ASP A 105 18.24 12.80 15.27
N GLY A 106 17.15 13.08 16.00
CA GLY A 106 17.16 13.07 17.46
C GLY A 106 17.46 11.70 18.06
N ILE A 107 16.91 10.62 17.48
CA ILE A 107 17.20 9.24 17.90
C ILE A 107 18.68 8.92 17.67
N GLN A 108 19.19 9.20 16.47
CA GLN A 108 20.57 8.90 16.09
C GLN A 108 21.56 9.69 16.93
N SER A 109 21.27 10.96 17.25
CA SER A 109 22.12 11.76 18.15
C SER A 109 22.20 11.18 19.55
N ARG A 110 21.07 10.72 20.13
CA ARG A 110 21.09 10.03 21.45
C ARG A 110 21.89 8.73 21.40
N VAL A 111 21.64 7.88 20.42
CA VAL A 111 22.35 6.61 20.28
C VAL A 111 23.84 6.85 20.11
N ARG A 112 24.24 7.83 19.29
CA ARG A 112 25.66 8.17 19.08
C ARG A 112 26.36 8.65 20.35
N ALA A 113 25.66 9.38 21.22
CA ALA A 113 26.20 9.86 22.49
C ALA A 113 26.40 8.77 23.57
N MET A 114 25.85 7.56 23.39
CA MET A 114 26.02 6.46 24.34
C MET A 114 27.43 5.84 24.26
N PRO A 115 27.96 5.30 25.37
CA PRO A 115 29.24 4.59 25.35
C PRO A 115 29.18 3.32 24.49
N GLN A 116 30.33 2.83 24.01
CA GLN A 116 30.42 1.69 23.08
C GLN A 116 31.68 0.80 23.25
N ALA A 117 32.45 0.99 24.31
CA ALA A 117 33.71 0.29 24.55
C ALA A 117 33.51 -1.20 24.87
N THR A 118 32.48 -1.53 25.64
CA THR A 118 32.16 -2.92 26.00
C THR A 118 31.03 -3.49 25.16
N ASP A 119 30.89 -4.80 25.19
CA ASP A 119 29.80 -5.48 24.48
C ASP A 119 28.42 -5.08 25.00
N ALA A 120 28.26 -5.07 26.33
CA ALA A 120 27.04 -4.60 26.99
C ALA A 120 26.66 -3.15 26.61
N GLN A 121 27.64 -2.28 26.37
CA GLN A 121 27.40 -0.91 25.92
C GLN A 121 26.90 -0.85 24.46
N ARG A 122 27.45 -1.69 23.58
CA ARG A 122 26.96 -1.80 22.20
C ARG A 122 25.57 -2.42 22.14
N GLU A 123 25.28 -3.42 22.97
CA GLU A 123 23.93 -3.98 23.11
C GLU A 123 22.93 -2.90 23.56
N ALA A 124 23.28 -2.11 24.57
CA ALA A 124 22.44 -1.00 25.04
C ALA A 124 22.12 0.01 23.92
N ARG A 125 23.08 0.32 23.05
CA ARG A 125 22.88 1.20 21.88
C ARG A 125 21.85 0.65 20.89
N VAL A 126 21.94 -0.64 20.57
CA VAL A 126 20.99 -1.31 19.67
C VAL A 126 19.59 -1.31 20.28
N LEU A 127 19.47 -1.62 21.57
CA LEU A 127 18.20 -1.61 22.29
C LEU A 127 17.58 -0.22 22.34
N GLU A 128 18.37 0.82 22.62
CA GLU A 128 17.90 2.20 22.62
C GLU A 128 17.38 2.60 21.23
N ASN A 129 18.12 2.31 20.16
CA ASN A 129 17.69 2.59 18.80
C ASN A 129 16.35 1.90 18.48
N LEU A 130 16.22 0.61 18.80
CA LEU A 130 15.00 -0.16 18.57
C LEU A 130 13.81 0.42 19.36
N ARG A 131 13.98 0.70 20.65
CA ARG A 131 12.93 1.23 21.53
C ARG A 131 12.49 2.63 21.08
N SER A 132 13.44 3.49 20.76
CA SER A 132 13.20 4.83 20.24
C SER A 132 12.45 4.80 18.90
N LEU A 133 12.83 3.94 17.95
CA LEU A 133 12.12 3.79 16.67
C LEU A 133 10.70 3.25 16.84
N LYS A 134 10.49 2.30 17.76
CA LYS A 134 9.14 1.80 18.11
C LYS A 134 8.26 2.94 18.64
N LYS A 135 8.80 3.80 19.52
CA LYS A 135 8.08 4.96 20.05
C LYS A 135 7.77 6.01 18.99
N ALA A 136 8.66 6.22 18.03
CA ALA A 136 8.46 7.17 16.93
C ALA A 136 7.44 6.70 15.87
N LYS A 137 7.04 5.43 15.89
CA LYS A 137 6.06 4.88 14.94
C LYS A 137 4.73 5.64 15.06
N GLY A 138 4.33 6.30 13.97
CA GLY A 138 3.08 7.05 13.89
C GLY A 138 3.14 8.47 14.44
N ALA A 139 4.18 8.83 15.19
CA ALA A 139 4.37 10.19 15.72
C ALA A 139 4.59 11.26 14.63
N TRP A 140 4.92 10.82 13.41
CA TRP A 140 5.10 11.68 12.23
C TRP A 140 3.81 11.96 11.46
N ARG A 141 2.68 11.33 11.80
CA ARG A 141 1.45 11.42 10.99
C ARG A 141 0.76 12.75 11.22
#